data_AF-O13852-F1
#
_entry.id   AF-O13852-F1
#
_cell.length_a   1.000
_cell.length_b   1.000
_cell.length_c   1.000
_cell.angle_alpha   90.00
_cell.angle_beta   90.00
_cell.angle_gamma   90.00
#
_symmetry.space_group_name_H-M   'P 1'
#
loop_
_entity.id
_entity.type
_entity.pdbx_description
1 polymer ?
#
loop_
_entity_poly.entity_id
_entity_poly.type
_entity_poly.pdbx_seq_one_letter_code
_entity_poly.pdbx_strand_id
1 'polypeptide(L)'
;MNEKIRSQSVLNTLETFFIKENHYDMQREESSIVNACLRYLGYSKSMCHEKMPIFMDIAFIEYCFNLSLDPSSFQNLPITQTQPDSQQILWEYSLISNALERLENIELERQNCMREDGLVKYTNELLLNKETLNNEALKLYSCAKAGICRWMAFHFLEQEPIDHINFTKFLQDWGSHNEKEMEALQRLSKHKIRKRLIYVSQHKKKMPWSKFNSVLSRYIQCTKLQLEVFCDYDFKQREIVKMLTSNIN
;
A
#
# COMPACT_ATOMS: atom_id res chain seq x y z
N MET A 1 29.62 10.05 -18.40
CA MET A 1 28.89 9.34 -17.33
C MET A 1 27.80 8.49 -17.97
N ASN A 2 27.87 7.18 -17.82
CA ASN A 2 26.93 6.24 -18.45
C ASN A 2 25.51 6.48 -17.89
N GLU A 3 24.47 6.45 -18.73
CA GLU A 3 23.09 6.80 -18.34
C GLU A 3 22.63 6.01 -17.11
N LYS A 4 22.94 4.70 -17.07
CA LYS A 4 22.65 3.80 -15.95
C LYS A 4 23.26 4.28 -14.62
N ILE A 5 24.49 4.81 -14.64
CA ILE A 5 25.15 5.33 -13.43
C ILE A 5 24.41 6.58 -12.92
N ARG A 6 23.96 7.47 -13.82
CA ARG A 6 23.16 8.63 -13.44
C ARG A 6 21.81 8.20 -12.87
N SER A 7 21.14 7.24 -13.50
CA SER A 7 19.85 6.73 -13.02
C SER A 7 19.98 6.07 -11.64
N GLN A 8 21.04 5.31 -11.38
CA GLN A 8 21.32 4.78 -10.04
C GLN A 8 21.57 5.91 -9.02
N SER A 9 22.32 6.95 -9.39
CA SER A 9 22.52 8.11 -8.53
C SER A 9 21.21 8.84 -8.20
N VAL A 10 20.28 8.90 -9.16
CA VAL A 10 18.94 9.47 -8.94
C VAL A 10 18.10 8.57 -8.03
N LEU A 11 18.17 7.24 -8.15
CA LEU A 11 17.54 6.31 -7.21
C LEU A 11 18.06 6.52 -5.79
N ASN A 12 19.38 6.60 -5.59
CA ASN A 12 19.97 6.86 -4.27
C ASN A 12 19.54 8.23 -3.72
N THR A 13 19.32 9.22 -4.60
CA THR A 13 18.79 10.53 -4.18
C THR A 13 17.35 10.38 -3.69
N LEU A 14 16.48 9.71 -4.45
CA LEU A 14 15.10 9.43 -4.04
C LEU A 14 15.01 8.63 -2.75
N GLU A 15 15.92 7.68 -2.53
CA GLU A 15 16.01 6.89 -1.30
C GLU A 15 16.06 7.78 -0.05
N THR A 16 16.85 8.88 -0.09
CA THR A 16 16.95 9.82 1.03
C THR A 16 15.63 10.55 1.34
N PHE A 17 14.83 10.82 0.31
CA PHE A 17 13.52 11.46 0.44
C PHE A 17 12.44 10.47 0.87
N PHE A 18 12.41 9.30 0.24
CA PHE A 18 11.32 8.32 0.34
C PHE A 18 11.43 7.41 1.56
N ILE A 19 12.64 7.00 1.96
CA ILE A 19 12.79 6.15 3.14
C ILE A 19 12.60 7.00 4.40
N LYS A 20 11.48 6.76 5.08
CA LYS A 20 11.12 7.30 6.39
C LYS A 20 10.88 6.16 7.38
N GLU A 21 11.14 6.43 8.66
CA GLU A 21 10.75 5.56 9.78
C GLU A 21 9.23 5.36 9.80
N ASN A 22 8.47 6.46 9.68
CA ASN A 22 7.03 6.45 9.49
C ASN A 22 6.66 6.37 8.00
N HIS A 23 5.51 6.93 7.61
CA HIS A 23 5.05 6.92 6.23
C HIS A 23 5.53 8.16 5.46
N TYR A 24 5.99 7.95 4.22
CA TYR A 24 6.32 9.03 3.30
C TYR A 24 5.07 9.84 2.92
N ASP A 25 5.23 11.16 2.96
CA ASP A 25 4.26 12.12 2.45
C ASP A 25 5.01 13.26 1.74
N MET A 26 4.52 13.66 0.56
CA MET A 26 5.21 14.59 -0.31
C MET A 26 5.10 16.02 0.26
N GLN A 27 6.21 16.51 0.81
CA GLN A 27 6.29 17.90 1.26
C GLN A 27 6.38 18.86 0.07
N ARG A 28 5.81 20.06 0.19
CA ARG A 28 5.76 21.04 -0.90
C ARG A 28 7.18 21.47 -1.32
N GLU A 29 8.09 21.53 -0.36
CA GLU A 29 9.48 21.91 -0.50
C GLU A 29 10.27 20.85 -1.30
N GLU A 30 9.97 19.57 -1.10
CA GLU A 30 10.63 18.44 -1.78
C GLU A 30 10.02 18.14 -3.16
N SER A 31 8.80 18.62 -3.41
CA SER A 31 8.04 18.30 -4.62
C SER A 31 8.80 18.56 -5.93
N SER A 32 9.54 19.67 -6.01
CA SER A 32 10.29 20.03 -7.23
C SER A 32 11.39 19.01 -7.56
N ILE A 33 12.19 18.63 -6.56
CA ILE A 33 13.31 17.70 -6.74
C ILE A 33 12.79 16.27 -6.94
N VAL A 34 11.82 15.83 -6.13
CA VAL A 34 11.21 14.50 -6.25
C VAL A 34 10.59 14.31 -7.64
N ASN A 35 9.80 15.27 -8.12
CA ASN A 35 9.18 15.18 -9.44
C ASN A 35 10.23 15.20 -10.57
N ALA A 36 11.30 15.99 -10.43
CA ALA A 36 12.38 15.99 -11.41
C ALA A 36 13.10 14.63 -11.48
N CYS A 37 13.38 14.02 -10.32
CA CYS A 37 13.99 12.69 -10.22
C CYS A 37 13.09 11.61 -10.81
N LEU A 38 11.81 11.57 -10.42
CA LEU A 38 10.83 10.62 -10.96
C LEU A 38 10.67 10.76 -12.47
N ARG A 39 10.60 12.00 -12.97
CA ARG A 39 10.55 12.29 -14.41
C ARG A 39 11.82 11.80 -15.11
N TYR A 40 13.00 12.08 -14.58
CA TYR A 40 14.25 11.62 -15.18
C TYR A 40 14.28 10.09 -15.31
N LEU A 41 13.91 9.37 -14.26
CA LEU A 41 13.85 7.90 -14.27
C LEU A 41 12.78 7.37 -15.24
N GLY A 42 11.59 7.97 -15.25
CA GLY A 42 10.48 7.56 -16.12
C GLY A 42 10.76 7.73 -17.62
N TYR A 43 11.69 8.61 -17.99
CA TYR A 43 12.13 8.81 -19.38
C TYR A 43 13.55 8.25 -19.65
N SER A 44 14.20 7.63 -18.66
CA SER A 44 15.51 7.02 -18.82
C SER A 44 15.40 5.68 -19.53
N LYS A 45 16.01 5.57 -20.71
CA LYS A 45 15.98 4.34 -21.53
C LYS A 45 16.65 3.18 -20.82
N SER A 46 17.68 3.46 -20.02
CA SER A 46 18.38 2.42 -19.26
C SER A 46 17.59 1.85 -18.09
N MET A 47 16.45 2.46 -17.71
CA MET A 47 15.62 2.01 -16.59
C MET A 47 14.36 1.26 -17.02
N CYS A 48 14.03 1.22 -18.32
CA CYS A 48 12.77 0.64 -18.82
C CYS A 48 12.58 -0.84 -18.46
N HIS A 49 13.67 -1.60 -18.28
CA HIS A 49 13.65 -3.03 -17.99
C HIS A 49 14.38 -3.38 -16.69
N GLU A 50 14.73 -2.39 -15.87
CA GLU A 50 15.36 -2.63 -14.57
C GLU A 50 14.27 -2.90 -13.51
N LYS A 51 14.57 -3.76 -12.54
CA LYS A 51 13.68 -4.03 -11.41
C LYS A 51 13.48 -2.74 -10.61
N MET A 52 12.23 -2.38 -10.31
CA MET A 52 11.92 -1.28 -9.41
C MET A 52 12.40 -1.63 -7.99
N PRO A 53 13.19 -0.78 -7.33
CA PRO A 53 13.56 -1.00 -5.93
C PRO A 53 12.33 -0.97 -5.01
N ILE A 54 12.29 -1.86 -4.03
CA ILE A 54 11.16 -2.04 -3.12
C ILE A 54 10.77 -0.76 -2.36
N PHE A 55 11.74 0.10 -2.01
CA PHE A 55 11.46 1.36 -1.31
C PHE A 55 10.60 2.32 -2.14
N MET A 56 10.71 2.27 -3.48
CA MET A 56 9.90 3.07 -4.40
C MET A 56 8.44 2.61 -4.38
N ASP A 57 8.21 1.29 -4.35
CA ASP A 57 6.87 0.73 -4.25
C ASP A 57 6.24 1.06 -2.88
N ILE A 58 6.99 0.93 -1.79
CA ILE A 58 6.52 1.30 -0.45
C ILE A 58 6.13 2.79 -0.41
N ALA A 59 7.00 3.69 -0.87
CA ALA A 59 6.72 5.12 -0.90
C ALA A 59 5.51 5.46 -1.78
N PHE A 60 5.33 4.75 -2.89
CA PHE A 60 4.15 4.88 -3.73
C PHE A 60 2.87 4.47 -2.98
N ILE A 61 2.87 3.35 -2.27
CA ILE A 61 1.70 2.90 -1.48
C ILE A 61 1.40 3.89 -0.34
N GLU A 62 2.43 4.37 0.36
CA GLU A 62 2.29 5.37 1.42
C GLU A 62 1.65 6.66 0.91
N TYR A 63 2.13 7.18 -0.22
CA TYR A 63 1.60 8.38 -0.86
C TYR A 63 0.19 8.16 -1.44
N CYS A 64 -0.02 7.07 -2.18
CA CYS A 64 -1.28 6.77 -2.88
C CYS A 64 -2.46 6.61 -1.92
N PHE A 65 -2.24 6.02 -0.74
CA PHE A 65 -3.27 5.82 0.28
C PHE A 65 -3.17 6.78 1.47
N ASN A 66 -2.27 7.76 1.37
CA ASN A 66 -2.06 8.82 2.33
C ASN A 66 -1.90 8.29 3.77
N LEU A 67 -0.97 7.34 3.93
CA LEU A 67 -0.78 6.59 5.19
C LEU A 67 -0.21 7.47 6.31
N SER A 68 0.32 8.66 6.00
CA SER A 68 0.73 9.64 7.00
C SER A 68 -0.44 10.25 7.77
N LEU A 69 -1.64 10.29 7.18
CA LEU A 69 -2.84 10.81 7.83
C LEU A 69 -3.50 9.73 8.68
N ASP A 70 -3.53 9.91 10.00
CA ASP A 70 -4.44 9.14 10.86
C ASP A 70 -5.83 9.80 10.89
N PRO A 71 -6.88 9.17 10.33
CA PRO A 71 -8.24 9.69 10.37
C PRO A 71 -8.79 9.89 11.78
N SER A 72 -8.21 9.26 12.82
CA SER A 72 -8.63 9.43 14.21
C SER A 72 -8.43 10.86 14.72
N SER A 73 -7.45 11.58 14.16
CA SER A 73 -7.18 12.99 14.48
C SER A 73 -8.23 13.98 13.96
N PHE A 74 -9.11 13.54 13.05
CA PHE A 74 -10.14 14.38 12.42
C PHE A 74 -11.44 14.46 13.25
N GLN A 75 -11.51 13.80 14.41
CA GLN A 75 -12.73 13.75 15.24
C GLN A 75 -13.15 15.13 15.81
N ASN A 76 -12.34 16.17 15.67
CA ASN A 76 -12.64 17.53 16.11
C ASN A 76 -13.02 18.50 14.97
N LEU A 77 -13.18 18.02 13.72
CA LEU A 77 -13.57 18.88 12.60
C LEU A 77 -15.09 18.88 12.38
N PRO A 78 -15.71 20.04 12.07
CA PRO A 78 -17.14 20.14 11.81
C PRO A 78 -17.61 19.11 10.77
N ILE A 79 -18.75 18.48 11.04
CA ILE A 79 -19.38 17.36 10.31
C ILE A 79 -19.69 17.67 8.82
N THR A 80 -19.35 18.86 8.32
CA THR A 80 -19.61 19.28 6.94
C THR A 80 -18.51 18.96 5.93
N GLN A 81 -17.43 18.25 6.30
CA GLN A 81 -16.34 17.91 5.35
C GLN A 81 -15.80 16.46 5.45
N THR A 82 -16.37 15.58 6.26
CA THR A 82 -15.80 14.26 6.54
C THR A 82 -16.54 13.13 5.80
N GLN A 83 -16.58 13.23 4.47
CA GLN A 83 -16.76 12.06 3.61
C GLN A 83 -15.42 11.32 3.48
N PRO A 84 -15.39 10.05 3.04
CA PRO A 84 -14.16 9.35 2.68
C PRO A 84 -13.26 10.06 1.62
N ASP A 85 -13.63 11.26 1.18
CA ASP A 85 -12.73 12.28 0.60
C ASP A 85 -11.64 12.77 1.57
N SER A 86 -11.75 12.50 2.87
CA SER A 86 -10.87 13.10 3.89
C SER A 86 -9.40 12.64 3.86
N GLN A 87 -9.04 11.69 2.99
CA GLN A 87 -7.65 11.33 2.72
C GLN A 87 -7.21 11.60 1.28
N GLN A 88 -8.09 12.19 0.45
CA GLN A 88 -7.80 12.57 -0.94
C GLN A 88 -7.28 11.40 -1.82
N ILE A 89 -7.74 10.18 -1.56
CA ILE A 89 -7.37 9.01 -2.37
C ILE A 89 -8.07 9.11 -3.72
N LEU A 90 -7.29 9.02 -4.80
CA LEU A 90 -7.80 9.00 -6.16
C LEU A 90 -8.23 7.57 -6.54
N TRP A 91 -9.52 7.30 -6.48
CA TRP A 91 -10.12 5.99 -6.81
C TRP A 91 -10.30 5.81 -8.33
N GLU A 92 -9.19 5.77 -9.07
CA GLU A 92 -9.19 5.53 -10.53
C GLU A 92 -8.73 4.09 -10.83
N TYR A 93 -9.37 3.42 -11.79
CA TYR A 93 -9.15 1.99 -12.09
C TYR A 93 -7.69 1.66 -12.36
N SER A 94 -7.03 2.43 -13.23
CA SER A 94 -5.65 2.17 -13.63
C SER A 94 -4.69 2.44 -12.47
N LEU A 95 -4.89 3.55 -11.73
CA LEU A 95 -4.08 3.89 -10.57
C LEU A 95 -4.18 2.82 -9.47
N ILE A 96 -5.41 2.42 -9.11
CA ILE A 96 -5.62 1.44 -8.04
C ILE A 96 -5.15 0.05 -8.46
N SER A 97 -5.31 -0.34 -9.73
CA SER A 97 -4.74 -1.60 -10.23
C SER A 97 -3.21 -1.60 -10.14
N ASN A 98 -2.55 -0.52 -10.55
CA ASN A 98 -1.11 -0.39 -10.41
C ASN A 98 -0.67 -0.37 -8.93
N ALA A 99 -1.48 0.21 -8.05
CA ALA A 99 -1.22 0.19 -6.61
C ALA A 99 -1.33 -1.23 -6.02
N LEU A 100 -2.31 -2.01 -6.46
CA LEU A 100 -2.46 -3.41 -6.04
C LEU A 100 -1.31 -4.28 -6.56
N GLU A 101 -0.85 -4.04 -7.79
CA GLU A 101 0.33 -4.71 -8.37
C GLU A 101 1.59 -4.41 -7.55
N ARG A 102 1.84 -3.13 -7.22
CA ARG A 102 2.97 -2.74 -6.38
C ARG A 102 2.87 -3.31 -4.97
N LEU A 103 1.66 -3.36 -4.39
CA LEU A 103 1.42 -4.00 -3.10
C LEU A 103 1.74 -5.50 -3.13
N GLU A 104 1.42 -6.18 -4.23
CA GLU A 104 1.77 -7.59 -4.44
C GLU A 104 3.29 -7.78 -4.62
N ASN A 105 3.96 -6.89 -5.34
CA ASN A 105 5.43 -6.89 -5.45
C ASN A 105 6.10 -6.71 -4.07
N ILE A 106 5.55 -5.84 -3.21
CA ILE A 106 6.01 -5.67 -1.83
C ILE A 106 5.87 -6.97 -1.05
N GLU A 107 4.71 -7.62 -1.14
CA GLU A 107 4.48 -8.88 -0.44
C GLU A 107 5.40 -10.00 -0.94
N LEU A 108 5.64 -10.09 -2.24
CA LEU A 108 6.54 -11.09 -2.83
C LEU A 108 7.98 -10.89 -2.34
N GLU A 109 8.50 -9.66 -2.32
CA GLU A 109 9.83 -9.35 -1.81
C GLU A 109 9.95 -9.66 -0.31
N ARG A 110 8.92 -9.29 0.47
CA ARG A 110 8.84 -9.60 1.90
C ARG A 110 8.85 -11.11 2.14
N GLN A 111 8.06 -11.89 1.40
CA GLN A 111 8.06 -13.35 1.50
C GLN A 111 9.41 -13.96 1.11
N ASN A 112 10.10 -13.42 0.09
CA ASN A 112 11.44 -13.86 -0.27
C ASN A 112 12.43 -13.65 0.88
N CYS A 113 12.47 -12.44 1.44
CA CYS A 113 13.30 -12.12 2.61
C CYS A 113 13.03 -13.09 3.78
N MET A 114 11.75 -13.40 4.04
CA MET A 114 11.39 -14.33 5.11
C MET A 114 11.68 -15.80 4.80
N ARG A 115 11.95 -16.17 3.55
CA ARG A 115 12.36 -17.53 3.15
C ARG A 115 13.87 -17.74 3.15
N GLU A 116 14.66 -16.67 3.11
CA GLU A 116 16.13 -16.76 3.13
C GLU A 116 16.60 -17.21 4.52
N ASP A 117 16.54 -18.53 4.75
CA ASP A 117 17.03 -19.20 5.96
C ASP A 117 18.57 -19.33 5.98
N GLY A 118 19.25 -18.68 5.04
CA GLY A 118 20.60 -19.04 4.61
C GLY A 118 21.78 -18.36 5.30
N LEU A 119 21.60 -17.33 6.14
CA LEU A 119 22.74 -16.50 6.57
C LEU A 119 22.92 -16.27 8.07
N VAL A 120 21.95 -16.58 8.93
CA VAL A 120 22.10 -16.33 10.37
C VAL A 120 21.52 -17.47 11.19
N LYS A 121 22.32 -18.06 12.11
CA LYS A 121 21.82 -18.91 13.19
C LYS A 121 20.98 -18.05 14.12
N TYR A 122 19.72 -17.89 13.78
CA TYR A 122 18.74 -17.25 14.64
C TYR A 122 18.62 -18.05 15.95
N THR A 123 18.57 -17.35 17.08
CA THR A 123 18.16 -17.98 18.35
C THR A 123 16.72 -18.47 18.19
N ASN A 124 16.31 -19.50 18.96
CA ASN A 124 14.93 -20.03 18.89
C ASN A 124 13.88 -18.92 19.09
N GLU A 125 14.18 -17.91 19.91
CA GLU A 125 13.33 -16.74 20.11
C GLU A 125 13.18 -15.89 18.85
N LEU A 126 14.27 -15.66 18.11
CA LEU A 126 14.23 -14.88 16.88
C LEU A 126 13.50 -15.64 15.75
N LEU A 127 13.59 -16.98 15.74
CA LEU A 127 12.79 -17.82 14.84
C LEU A 127 11.28 -17.73 15.14
N LEU A 128 10.88 -17.81 16.42
CA LEU A 128 9.48 -17.65 16.83
C LEU A 128 8.94 -16.25 16.49
N ASN A 129 9.78 -15.22 16.65
CA ASN A 129 9.44 -13.86 16.24
C ASN A 129 9.32 -13.72 14.71
N LYS A 130 10.17 -14.39 13.93
CA LYS A 130 10.12 -14.43 12.46
C LYS A 130 8.78 -15.01 11.97
N GLU A 131 8.36 -16.16 12.51
CA GLU A 131 7.07 -16.78 12.15
C GLU A 131 5.87 -15.91 12.57
N THR A 132 5.91 -15.35 13.79
CA THR A 132 4.86 -14.48 14.31
C THR A 132 4.68 -13.23 13.44
N LEU A 133 5.77 -12.54 13.12
CA LEU A 133 5.74 -11.37 12.25
C LEU A 133 5.26 -11.75 10.84
N ASN A 134 5.67 -12.90 10.31
CA ASN A 134 5.24 -13.34 8.99
C ASN A 134 3.72 -13.59 8.93
N ASN A 135 3.18 -14.26 9.95
CA ASN A 135 1.75 -14.52 10.06
C ASN A 135 0.93 -13.23 10.25
N GLU A 136 1.45 -12.26 11.01
CA GLU A 136 0.83 -10.95 11.15
C GLU A 136 0.82 -10.19 9.81
N ALA A 137 1.96 -10.14 9.11
CA ALA A 137 2.08 -9.50 7.81
C ALA A 137 1.10 -10.09 6.78
N LEU A 138 0.97 -11.43 6.70
CA LEU A 138 0.03 -12.11 5.80
C LEU A 138 -1.43 -11.74 6.09
N LYS A 139 -1.83 -11.69 7.37
CA LYS A 139 -3.19 -11.29 7.77
C LYS A 139 -3.46 -9.84 7.39
N LEU A 140 -2.51 -8.94 7.64
CA LEU A 140 -2.64 -7.52 7.33
C LEU A 140 -2.68 -7.29 5.81
N TYR A 141 -1.79 -7.92 5.04
CA TYR A 141 -1.78 -7.86 3.57
C TYR A 141 -3.13 -8.27 2.98
N SER A 142 -3.61 -9.47 3.34
CA SER A 142 -4.88 -10.00 2.83
C SER A 142 -6.06 -9.08 3.17
N CYS A 143 -6.09 -8.56 4.40
CA CYS A 143 -7.14 -7.63 4.84
C CYS A 143 -7.05 -6.27 4.11
N ALA A 144 -5.85 -5.72 3.92
CA ALA A 144 -5.62 -4.48 3.19
C ALA A 144 -6.01 -4.61 1.70
N LYS A 145 -5.52 -5.64 1.01
CA LYS A 145 -5.85 -5.94 -0.40
C LYS A 145 -7.37 -6.04 -0.59
N ALA A 146 -8.04 -6.85 0.24
CA ALA A 146 -9.50 -6.96 0.19
C ALA A 146 -10.23 -5.63 0.47
N GLY A 147 -9.69 -4.82 1.38
CA GLY A 147 -10.18 -3.48 1.68
C GLY A 147 -10.12 -2.55 0.46
N ILE A 148 -8.95 -2.45 -0.17
CA ILE A 148 -8.72 -1.62 -1.37
C ILE A 148 -9.65 -2.07 -2.51
N CYS A 149 -9.70 -3.37 -2.80
CA CYS A 149 -10.56 -3.91 -3.85
C CYS A 149 -12.05 -3.58 -3.61
N ARG A 150 -12.51 -3.72 -2.36
CA ARG A 150 -13.90 -3.40 -1.99
C ARG A 150 -14.21 -1.93 -2.14
N TRP A 151 -13.32 -1.03 -1.72
CA TRP A 151 -13.52 0.41 -1.83
C TRP A 151 -13.48 0.90 -3.29
N MET A 152 -12.63 0.32 -4.13
CA MET A 152 -12.65 0.58 -5.57
C MET A 152 -13.93 0.06 -6.23
N ALA A 153 -14.40 -1.14 -5.86
CA ALA A 153 -15.68 -1.65 -6.33
C ALA A 153 -16.86 -0.74 -5.90
N PHE A 154 -16.82 -0.18 -4.69
CA PHE A 154 -17.79 0.82 -4.27
C PHE A 154 -17.73 2.09 -5.13
N HIS A 155 -16.54 2.59 -5.44
CA HIS A 155 -16.38 3.74 -6.31
C HIS A 155 -17.01 3.50 -7.69
N PHE A 156 -16.77 2.35 -8.32
CA PHE A 156 -17.44 1.98 -9.57
C PHE A 156 -18.97 1.98 -9.45
N LEU A 157 -19.51 1.41 -8.37
CA LEU A 157 -20.96 1.31 -8.15
C LEU A 157 -21.63 2.66 -7.87
N GLU A 158 -20.87 3.65 -7.42
CA GLU A 158 -21.33 5.02 -7.17
C GLU A 158 -21.42 5.87 -8.44
N GLN A 159 -20.77 5.47 -9.54
CA GLN A 159 -20.83 6.17 -10.82
C GLN A 159 -22.18 5.97 -11.54
N GLU A 160 -22.58 6.94 -12.36
CA GLU A 160 -23.72 6.85 -13.29
C GLU A 160 -23.38 7.56 -14.62
N PRO A 161 -23.26 6.85 -15.75
CA PRO A 161 -23.35 5.39 -15.88
C PRO A 161 -22.15 4.67 -15.25
N ILE A 162 -22.32 3.38 -14.90
CA ILE A 162 -21.20 2.54 -14.48
C ILE A 162 -20.38 2.13 -15.71
N ASP A 163 -19.07 2.24 -15.63
CA ASP A 163 -18.16 1.58 -16.57
C ASP A 163 -18.09 0.08 -16.29
N HIS A 164 -19.03 -0.68 -16.86
CA HIS A 164 -19.13 -2.12 -16.65
C HIS A 164 -17.94 -2.91 -17.19
N ILE A 165 -17.22 -2.38 -18.20
CA ILE A 165 -16.06 -3.05 -18.79
C ILE A 165 -14.93 -3.06 -17.77
N ASN A 166 -14.54 -1.87 -17.30
CA ASN A 166 -13.46 -1.75 -16.32
C ASN A 166 -13.87 -2.30 -14.94
N PHE A 167 -15.14 -2.18 -14.54
CA PHE A 167 -15.62 -2.80 -13.31
C PHE A 167 -15.47 -4.33 -13.33
N THR A 168 -15.89 -4.97 -14.43
CA THR A 168 -15.78 -6.44 -14.56
C THR A 168 -14.31 -6.87 -14.61
N LYS A 169 -13.49 -6.16 -15.40
CA LYS A 169 -12.06 -6.43 -15.49
C LYS A 169 -11.36 -6.29 -14.14
N PHE A 170 -11.66 -5.23 -13.38
CA PHE A 170 -11.15 -5.03 -12.03
C PHE A 170 -11.48 -6.20 -11.09
N LEU A 171 -12.72 -6.70 -11.13
CA LEU A 171 -13.11 -7.86 -10.33
C LEU A 171 -12.45 -9.17 -10.78
N GLN A 172 -12.12 -9.32 -12.06
CA GLN A 172 -11.40 -10.49 -12.57
C GLN A 172 -9.91 -10.46 -12.17
N ASP A 173 -9.28 -9.29 -12.27
CA ASP A 173 -7.86 -9.11 -11.98
C ASP A 173 -7.58 -9.14 -10.47
N TRP A 174 -8.44 -8.50 -9.66
CA TRP A 174 -8.17 -8.23 -8.24
C TRP A 174 -9.23 -8.73 -7.27
N GLY A 175 -10.40 -9.13 -7.78
CA GLY A 175 -11.47 -9.68 -6.94
C GLY A 175 -10.99 -10.96 -6.27
N SER A 176 -11.45 -11.18 -5.04
CA SER A 176 -11.26 -12.48 -4.40
C SER A 176 -11.89 -13.55 -5.31
N HIS A 177 -11.28 -14.74 -5.40
CA HIS A 177 -11.85 -15.88 -6.12
C HIS A 177 -13.14 -16.43 -5.46
N ASN A 178 -13.80 -15.63 -4.63
CA ASN A 178 -15.12 -15.91 -4.11
C ASN A 178 -16.17 -15.55 -5.16
N GLU A 179 -16.54 -16.54 -5.97
CA GLU A 179 -17.56 -16.43 -7.02
C GLU A 179 -18.84 -15.75 -6.52
N LYS A 180 -19.28 -16.06 -5.29
CA LYS A 180 -20.51 -15.48 -4.71
C LYS A 180 -20.41 -13.97 -4.47
N GLU A 181 -19.25 -13.46 -4.07
CA GLU A 181 -19.04 -12.01 -3.84
C GLU A 181 -19.01 -11.28 -5.19
N MET A 182 -18.30 -11.83 -6.18
CA MET A 182 -18.25 -11.30 -7.53
C MET A 182 -19.65 -11.28 -8.19
N GLU A 183 -20.40 -12.37 -8.11
CA GLU A 183 -21.78 -12.44 -8.62
C GLU A 183 -22.71 -11.45 -7.93
N ALA A 184 -22.57 -11.25 -6.61
CA ALA A 184 -23.35 -10.27 -5.87
C ALA A 184 -23.05 -8.83 -6.33
N LEU A 185 -21.77 -8.49 -6.51
CA LEU A 185 -21.34 -7.17 -7.00
C LEU A 185 -21.77 -6.93 -8.46
N GLN A 186 -21.65 -7.92 -9.33
CA GLN A 186 -22.12 -7.83 -10.72
C GLN A 186 -23.64 -7.65 -10.79
N ARG A 187 -24.43 -8.39 -9.99
CA ARG A 187 -25.89 -8.18 -9.91
C ARG A 187 -26.22 -6.78 -9.38
N LEU A 188 -25.49 -6.32 -8.36
CA LEU A 188 -25.69 -4.99 -7.80
C LEU A 188 -25.42 -3.88 -8.83
N SER A 189 -24.43 -4.04 -9.69
CA SER A 189 -24.11 -3.08 -10.76
C SER A 189 -25.29 -2.83 -11.71
N LYS A 190 -26.17 -3.82 -11.91
CA LYS A 190 -27.37 -3.71 -12.78
C LYS A 190 -28.57 -3.04 -12.10
N HIS A 191 -28.51 -2.77 -10.80
CA HIS A 191 -29.57 -2.04 -10.10
C HIS A 191 -29.52 -0.54 -10.42
N LYS A 192 -30.64 0.16 -10.21
CA LYS A 192 -30.71 1.63 -10.32
C LYS A 192 -29.79 2.31 -9.30
N ILE A 193 -29.20 3.46 -9.67
CA ILE A 193 -28.24 4.24 -8.86
C ILE A 193 -28.64 4.37 -7.40
N ARG A 194 -29.89 4.75 -7.09
CA ARG A 194 -30.37 4.92 -5.71
C ARG A 194 -30.18 3.66 -4.85
N LYS A 195 -30.44 2.46 -5.41
CA LYS A 195 -30.26 1.20 -4.68
C LYS A 195 -28.79 0.89 -4.47
N ARG A 196 -27.92 1.18 -5.46
CA ARG A 196 -26.47 1.02 -5.35
C ARG A 196 -25.89 1.95 -4.28
N LEU A 197 -26.24 3.24 -4.30
CA LEU A 197 -25.78 4.23 -3.33
C LEU A 197 -26.20 3.88 -1.89
N ILE A 198 -27.44 3.42 -1.68
CA ILE A 198 -27.89 2.98 -0.35
C ILE A 198 -27.07 1.78 0.12
N TYR A 199 -26.87 0.78 -0.74
CA TYR A 199 -26.08 -0.40 -0.42
C TYR A 199 -24.63 -0.01 -0.07
N VAL A 200 -23.98 0.78 -0.93
CA VAL A 200 -22.59 1.22 -0.74
C VAL A 200 -22.46 2.04 0.55
N SER A 201 -23.36 2.99 0.81
CA SER A 201 -23.34 3.81 2.03
C SER A 201 -23.46 2.95 3.30
N GLN A 202 -24.36 1.95 3.31
CA GLN A 202 -24.50 1.02 4.43
C GLN A 202 -23.22 0.19 4.65
N HIS A 203 -22.58 -0.27 3.58
CA HIS A 203 -21.35 -1.06 3.67
C HIS A 203 -20.12 -0.22 4.05
N LYS A 204 -19.99 1.01 3.53
CA LYS A 204 -18.95 1.97 3.95
C LYS A 204 -19.07 2.32 5.44
N LYS A 205 -20.28 2.38 6.00
CA LYS A 205 -20.48 2.53 7.46
C LYS A 205 -20.07 1.29 8.26
N LYS A 206 -20.34 0.08 7.76
CA LYS A 206 -19.93 -1.17 8.42
C LYS A 206 -18.41 -1.38 8.40
N MET A 207 -17.75 -0.96 7.33
CA MET A 207 -16.31 -1.10 7.14
C MET A 207 -15.72 0.23 6.63
N PRO A 208 -15.53 1.19 7.54
CA PRO A 208 -15.00 2.51 7.20
C PRO A 208 -13.56 2.40 6.69
N TRP A 209 -13.18 3.31 5.79
CA TRP A 209 -11.85 3.31 5.18
C TRP A 209 -10.74 3.46 6.22
N SER A 210 -10.98 4.20 7.31
CA SER A 210 -10.06 4.35 8.44
C SER A 210 -9.54 3.02 8.98
N LYS A 211 -10.37 1.97 9.00
CA LYS A 211 -9.97 0.63 9.41
C LYS A 211 -8.95 0.02 8.44
N PHE A 212 -9.17 0.18 7.13
CA PHE A 212 -8.26 -0.34 6.11
C PHE A 212 -6.97 0.49 6.00
N ASN A 213 -7.04 1.81 6.15
CA ASN A 213 -5.86 2.67 6.25
C ASN A 213 -4.96 2.23 7.44
N SER A 214 -5.53 2.00 8.63
CA SER A 214 -4.78 1.47 9.78
C SER A 214 -4.18 0.08 9.53
N VAL A 215 -4.92 -0.82 8.88
CA VAL A 215 -4.42 -2.16 8.51
C VAL A 215 -3.25 -2.05 7.51
N LEU A 216 -3.37 -1.20 6.49
CA LEU A 216 -2.35 -0.99 5.48
C LEU A 216 -1.10 -0.30 6.05
N SER A 217 -1.28 0.70 6.92
CA SER A 217 -0.18 1.33 7.67
C SER A 217 0.61 0.31 8.49
N ARG A 218 -0.09 -0.53 9.28
CA ARG A 218 0.56 -1.60 10.07
C ARG A 218 1.24 -2.64 9.19
N TYR A 219 0.65 -2.98 8.03
CA TYR A 219 1.29 -3.88 7.06
C TYR A 219 2.64 -3.32 6.58
N ILE A 220 2.66 -2.04 6.16
CA ILE A 220 3.88 -1.39 5.68
C ILE A 220 4.92 -1.29 6.79
N GLN A 221 4.53 -0.91 8.01
CA GLN A 221 5.44 -0.87 9.17
C GLN A 221 6.01 -2.25 9.50
N CYS A 222 5.17 -3.28 9.54
CA CYS A 222 5.60 -4.67 9.77
C CYS A 222 6.58 -5.15 8.68
N THR A 223 6.31 -4.79 7.42
CA THR A 223 7.16 -5.12 6.27
C THR A 223 8.52 -4.42 6.35
N LYS A 224 8.55 -3.11 6.61
CA LYS A 224 9.80 -2.35 6.79
C LYS A 224 10.65 -2.97 7.91
N LEU A 225 10.03 -3.29 9.04
CA LEU A 225 10.70 -3.93 10.17
C LEU A 225 11.29 -5.29 9.80
N GLN A 226 10.54 -6.15 9.12
CA GLN A 226 11.03 -7.47 8.69
C GLN A 226 12.22 -7.35 7.73
N LEU A 227 12.10 -6.47 6.74
CA LEU A 227 13.16 -6.28 5.75
C LEU A 227 14.44 -5.74 6.38
N GLU A 228 14.36 -4.84 7.37
CA GLU A 228 15.54 -4.30 8.07
C GLU A 228 16.14 -5.28 9.09
N VAL A 229 15.33 -6.09 9.77
CA VAL A 229 15.82 -7.03 10.80
C VAL A 229 16.40 -8.31 10.19
N PHE A 230 15.75 -8.85 9.16
CA PHE A 230 16.07 -10.17 8.62
C PHE A 230 16.86 -10.12 7.30
N CYS A 231 16.94 -8.97 6.65
CA CYS A 231 17.64 -8.77 5.39
C CYS A 231 18.47 -7.47 5.42
N ASP A 232 19.31 -7.26 4.40
CA ASP A 232 20.19 -6.09 4.30
C ASP A 232 19.46 -4.87 3.70
N TYR A 233 18.34 -4.47 4.32
CA TYR A 233 17.64 -3.22 4.01
C TYR A 233 17.81 -2.19 5.15
N ASP A 234 17.82 -0.90 4.84
CA ASP A 234 17.75 0.18 5.84
C ASP A 234 16.47 0.99 5.60
N PHE A 235 15.43 0.73 6.39
CA PHE A 235 14.17 1.46 6.38
C PHE A 235 14.04 2.43 7.56
N LYS A 236 15.16 2.76 8.22
CA LYS A 236 15.24 3.63 9.40
C LYS A 236 14.35 3.14 10.56
N GLN A 237 14.23 1.83 10.75
CA GLN A 237 13.45 1.19 11.82
C GLN A 237 14.28 0.94 13.10
N ARG A 238 15.54 1.37 13.14
CA ARG A 238 16.50 1.09 14.23
C ARG A 238 15.97 1.38 15.62
N GLU A 239 15.20 2.45 15.84
CA GLU A 239 14.65 2.76 17.16
C GLU A 239 13.53 1.78 17.56
N ILE A 240 12.68 1.36 16.62
CA ILE A 240 11.66 0.33 16.82
C ILE A 240 12.32 -1.03 17.11
N VAL A 241 13.36 -1.40 16.36
CA VAL A 241 14.14 -2.62 16.58
C VAL A 241 14.80 -2.60 17.96
N LYS A 242 15.40 -1.48 18.37
CA LYS A 242 16.02 -1.32 19.70
C LYS A 242 15.01 -1.58 20.82
N MET A 243 13.80 -1.02 20.72
CA MET A 243 12.74 -1.24 21.73
C MET A 243 12.32 -2.71 21.88
N LEU A 244 12.44 -3.51 20.80
CA LEU A 244 12.20 -4.96 20.88
C LEU A 244 13.36 -5.67 21.58
N THR A 245 14.60 -5.25 21.32
CA THR A 245 15.80 -5.86 21.95
C THR A 245 16.04 -5.41 23.39
N SER A 246 15.65 -4.20 23.77
CA SER A 246 15.84 -3.67 25.13
C SER A 246 14.92 -4.32 26.16
N ASN A 247 13.87 -5.01 25.73
CA ASN A 247 12.99 -5.80 26.60
C ASN A 247 13.47 -7.25 26.80
N ILE A 248 14.65 -7.60 26.28
CA ILE A 248 15.25 -8.96 26.35
C ILE A 248 16.42 -9.03 27.37
N ASN A 249 16.80 -7.92 28.01
CA ASN A 249 17.75 -7.89 29.14
C ASN A 249 17.07 -7.39 30.42
#